data_AF-A0A952R4G4-F1
#
_entry.id   AF-A0A952R4G4-F1
#
_cell.length_a   1.000
_cell.length_b   1.000
_cell.length_c   1.000
_cell.angle_alpha   90.00
_cell.angle_beta   90.00
_cell.angle_gamma   90.00
#
_symmetry.space_group_name_H-M   'P 1'
#
loop_
_entity.id
_entity.type
_entity.pdbx_description
1 polymer ?
#
loop_
_entity_poly.entity_id
_entity_poly.type
_entity_poly.pdbx_seq_one_letter_code
_entity_poly.pdbx_strand_id
1 'polypeptide(L)' 'MRALRKAGFRIARQGKHIVMTNGTRMITIPRANPVNAITMARIVQAAGLSIEEFKSLL' A
#
# COMPACT_ATOMS: atom_id res chain seq x y z
N MET A 1 -5.51 -3.33 -2.06
CA MET A 1 -4.44 -3.50 -3.08
C MET A 1 -4.73 -2.80 -4.40
N ARG A 2 -5.98 -2.75 -4.88
CA ARG A 2 -6.34 -2.09 -6.14
C ARG A 2 -5.91 -0.61 -6.20
N ALA A 3 -6.17 0.16 -5.14
CA ALA A 3 -5.76 1.57 -5.02
C ALA A 3 -4.24 1.78 -5.18
N LEU A 4 -3.42 0.98 -4.49
CA LEU A 4 -1.95 1.08 -4.59
C LEU A 4 -1.44 0.72 -5.99
N ARG A 5 -2.10 -0.22 -6.70
CA ARG A 5 -1.78 -0.48 -8.11
C ARG A 5 -2.14 0.70 -9.01
N LYS A 6 -3.28 1.36 -8.77
CA LYS A 6 -3.64 2.60 -9.50
C LYS A 6 -2.62 3.72 -9.24
N ALA A 7 -2.05 3.78 -8.03
CA ALA A 7 -0.95 4.69 -7.67
C ALA A 7 0.43 4.26 -8.27
N GLY A 8 0.47 3.28 -9.18
CA GLY A 8 1.71 2.85 -9.85
C GLY A 8 2.55 1.85 -9.06
N PHE A 9 2.09 1.34 -7.91
CA PHE A 9 2.81 0.29 -7.20
C PHE A 9 2.56 -1.08 -7.85
N ARG A 10 3.65 -1.82 -8.05
CA ARG A 10 3.65 -3.22 -8.50
C ARG A 10 4.15 -4.14 -7.40
N ILE A 11 3.82 -5.42 -7.50
CA ILE A 11 4.23 -6.43 -6.52
C ILE A 11 5.70 -6.78 -6.75
N ALA A 12 6.53 -6.59 -5.73
CA ALA A 12 7.95 -6.94 -5.76
C ALA A 12 8.20 -8.34 -5.22
N ARG A 13 7.49 -8.71 -4.13
CA ARG A 13 7.61 -10.01 -3.48
C ARG A 13 6.31 -10.37 -2.77
N GLN A 14 5.94 -11.64 -2.82
CA GLN A 14 4.86 -12.19 -2.00
C GLN A 14 5.41 -13.29 -1.10
N GLY A 15 5.12 -13.19 0.19
CA GLY A 15 5.40 -14.20 1.21
C GLY A 15 4.40 -14.04 2.33
N LYS A 16 4.82 -14.15 3.60
CA LYS A 16 3.96 -13.82 4.76
C LYS A 16 3.31 -12.43 4.62
N HIS A 17 4.07 -11.44 4.17
CA HIS A 17 3.60 -10.12 3.75
C HIS A 17 3.80 -9.92 2.24
N ILE A 18 3.04 -8.98 1.68
CA ILE A 18 3.16 -8.57 0.28
C ILE A 18 3.96 -7.28 0.24
N VAL A 19 5.08 -7.31 -0.48
CA VAL A 19 5.93 -6.15 -0.71
C VAL A 19 5.56 -5.58 -2.08
N MET A 20 5.26 -4.28 -2.12
CA MET A 20 4.99 -3.54 -3.35
C MET A 20 6.01 -2.41 -3.52
N THR A 21 6.33 -2.06 -4.76
CA THR A 21 7.24 -0.97 -5.11
C THR A 21 6.73 -0.21 -6.34
N ASN A 22 6.96 1.09 -6.40
CA ASN A 22 6.76 1.90 -7.62
C ASN A 22 8.09 2.27 -8.31
N GLY A 23 9.21 1.67 -7.89
CA GLY A 23 10.56 2.00 -8.37
C GLY A 23 11.31 2.99 -7.48
N THR A 24 10.58 3.87 -6.78
CA THR A 24 11.17 4.88 -5.87
C THR A 24 10.93 4.52 -4.40
N ARG A 25 9.76 3.99 -4.06
CA ARG A 25 9.34 3.63 -2.71
C ARG A 25 8.95 2.17 -2.65
N MET A 26 9.25 1.53 -1.52
CA MET A 26 8.85 0.15 -1.24
C MET A 26 7.99 0.11 0.02
N ILE A 27 6.84 -0.54 -0.07
CA ILE A 27 5.87 -0.67 1.02
C ILE A 27 5.59 -2.14 1.30
N THR A 28 5.34 -2.47 2.57
CA THR A 28 4.99 -3.82 3.00
C THR A 28 3.56 -3.83 3.51
N ILE A 29 2.74 -4.72 2.94
CA ILE A 29 1.33 -4.86 3.23
C ILE A 29 1.11 -6.22 3.91
N PRO A 30 0.55 -6.25 5.13
CA PRO A 30 0.18 -7.50 5.77
C PRO A 30 -0.94 -8.19 4.98
N ARG A 31 -0.95 -9.53 4.97
CA ARG A 31 -2.02 -10.31 4.31
C ARG A 31 -3.29 -10.46 5.14
N ALA A 32 -3.31 -9.89 6.35
CA ALA A 32 -4.52 -9.87 7.17
C ALA A 32 -5.64 -9.11 6.46
N ASN A 33 -6.85 -9.64 6.51
CA ASN A 33 -8.06 -8.95 6.06
C ASN A 33 -9.14 -9.14 7.14
N PRO A 34 -9.58 -8.08 7.84
CA PRO A 34 -9.26 -6.67 7.62
C PRO A 34 -7.86 -6.27 8.10
N VAL A 35 -7.25 -5.28 7.42
CA VAL A 35 -6.05 -4.60 7.93
C VAL A 35 -6.51 -3.51 8.90
N ASN A 36 -5.83 -3.38 10.04
CA ASN A 36 -6.10 -2.29 10.99
C ASN A 36 -5.97 -0.91 10.29
N ALA A 37 -6.92 -0.01 10.53
CA ALA A 37 -6.97 1.31 9.90
C ALA A 37 -5.72 2.17 10.18
N ILE A 38 -5.14 2.07 11.38
CA ILE A 38 -3.90 2.76 11.75
C ILE A 38 -2.74 2.21 10.92
N THR A 39 -2.66 0.89 10.76
CA THR A 39 -1.65 0.26 9.90
C THR A 39 -1.81 0.70 8.45
N MET A 40 -3.06 0.79 7.96
CA MET A 40 -3.33 1.26 6.60
C MET A 40 -2.89 2.72 6.42
N ALA A 41 -3.20 3.61 7.36
CA ALA A 41 -2.77 5.00 7.31
C ALA A 41 -1.24 5.13 7.25
N ARG A 42 -0.50 4.33 8.03
CA ARG A 42 0.97 4.30 7.99
C ARG A 42 1.51 3.78 6.67
N ILE A 43 0.87 2.78 6.05
CA ILE A 43 1.24 2.28 4.72
C ILE A 43 1.02 3.36 3.66
N VAL A 44 -0.09 4.08 3.72
CA VAL A 44 -0.41 5.19 2.80
C VAL A 44 0.62 6.32 2.92
N GLN A 45 0.96 6.71 4.15
CA GLN A 45 2.02 7.69 4.40
C GLN A 45 3.40 7.20 3.92
N ALA A 46 3.73 5.91 4.11
CA ALA A 46 4.98 5.32 3.62
C ALA A 46 5.03 5.21 2.09
N ALA A 47 3.88 5.04 1.44
CA ALA A 47 3.74 5.19 0.00
C ALA A 47 3.92 6.66 -0.45
N GLY A 48 3.89 7.58 0.52
CA GLY A 48 3.89 9.04 0.40
C GLY A 48 2.74 9.55 -0.44
N LEU A 49 1.56 8.98 -0.17
CA LEU A 49 0.26 9.49 -0.56
C LEU A 49 -0.38 10.15 0.67
N SER A 50 -1.20 11.16 0.46
CA SER A 50 -2.12 11.64 1.48
C SER A 50 -3.29 10.65 1.66
N ILE A 51 -3.99 10.76 2.79
CA ILE A 51 -5.20 9.94 3.04
C ILE A 51 -6.28 10.25 1.98
N GLU A 52 -6.38 11.50 1.55
CA GLU A 52 -7.35 11.96 0.55
C GLU A 52 -7.04 11.40 -0.84
N GLU A 53 -5.77 11.46 -1.27
CA GLU A 53 -5.29 10.85 -2.51
C GLU A 53 -5.53 9.33 -2.50
N PHE A 54 -5.32 8.68 -1.36
CA PHE A 54 -5.60 7.26 -1.27
C PHE A 54 -7.10 6.95 -1.38
N LYS A 55 -7.95 7.77 -0.77
CA LYS A 55 -9.41 7.62 -0.84
C LYS A 55 -9.95 7.80 -2.25
N SER A 56 -9.39 8.71 -3.05
CA SER A 56 -9.80 8.91 -4.45
C SER A 56 -9.47 7.72 -5.35
N LEU A 57 -8.54 6.85 -4.92
CA LEU A 57 -8.11 5.66 -5.67
C LEU A 57 -8.85 4.37 -5.29
N LEU A 58 -9.73 4.39 -4.29
CA LEU A 58 -10.49 3.21 -3.86
C LEU A 58 -11.36 2.61 -4.97
#